data_AF-A0A7G5E3R7-F1
#
_entry.id   AF-A0A7G5E3R7-F1
#
_cell.length_a   1.000
_cell.length_b   1.000
_cell.length_c   1.000
_cell.angle_alpha   90.00
_cell.angle_beta   90.00
_cell.angle_gamma   90.00
#
_symmetry.space_group_name_H-M   'P 1'
#
loop_
_entity.id
_entity.type
_entity.pdbx_description
1 polymer ?
#
loop_
_entity_poly.entity_id
_entity_poly.type
_entity_poly.pdbx_seq_one_letter_code
_entity_poly.pdbx_strand_id
1 'polypeptide(L)'
;MANTFYTAFLSEKYKLLRNREIFGVLIVPMVLVFAIAGYIIYDVIDSGGAVAVPNPWKLLLGRYVFQFFYLLYPILVALFVYACCDVEYKNNNYKILFTLPISKSNIFFSKAVFILLTLLFSILFAYAAFLISGYLLSLIYPVLGFQNYDFRVVIFYTFLKLFITLSAIAMIQLALSLLFRSFIYPIGVGMFMLVFSVLVAQKSFSDFIPYTGAYNAVMNILSENDSFARLDYSNLLMLVIFLLISFYLFKRKGQF
;
A
#
# COMPACT_ATOMS: atom_id res chain seq x y z
N MET A 1 21.19 23.06 -18.62
CA MET A 1 19.88 22.48 -18.97
C MET A 1 19.30 21.89 -17.69
N ALA A 2 18.43 22.62 -16.98
CA ALA A 2 17.87 22.12 -15.72
C ALA A 2 17.00 20.89 -16.02
N ASN A 3 17.22 19.80 -15.30
CA ASN A 3 16.55 18.52 -15.53
C ASN A 3 15.06 18.67 -15.16
N THR A 4 14.20 18.96 -16.15
CA THR A 4 12.79 19.35 -15.96
C THR A 4 11.95 18.28 -15.26
N PHE A 5 12.35 17.01 -15.35
CA PHE A 5 11.76 15.93 -14.57
C PHE A 5 12.08 16.05 -13.08
N TYR A 6 13.34 16.34 -12.73
CA TYR A 6 13.79 16.48 -11.35
C TYR A 6 13.10 17.67 -10.65
N THR A 7 12.93 18.79 -11.35
CA THR A 7 12.20 19.95 -10.80
C THR A 7 10.73 19.65 -10.59
N ALA A 8 10.08 18.92 -11.50
CA ALA A 8 8.70 18.47 -11.35
C ALA A 8 8.56 17.52 -10.14
N PHE A 9 9.46 16.55 -9.99
CA PHE A 9 9.49 15.63 -8.85
C PHE A 9 9.69 16.35 -7.52
N LEU A 10 10.64 17.30 -7.45
CA LEU A 10 10.83 18.12 -6.26
C LEU A 10 9.56 18.92 -5.92
N SER A 11 8.87 19.46 -6.92
CA SER A 11 7.62 20.19 -6.69
C SER A 11 6.54 19.31 -6.08
N GLU A 12 6.42 18.04 -6.50
CA GLU A 12 5.48 17.08 -5.89
C GLU A 12 5.84 16.79 -4.43
N LYS A 13 7.13 16.57 -4.14
CA LYS A 13 7.63 16.40 -2.77
C LYS A 13 7.26 17.61 -1.88
N TYR A 14 7.51 18.83 -2.35
CA TYR A 14 7.22 20.05 -1.58
C TYR A 14 5.72 20.28 -1.36
N LYS A 15 4.88 20.04 -2.38
CA LYS A 15 3.42 20.18 -2.28
C LYS A 15 2.84 19.28 -1.18
N LEU A 16 3.36 18.06 -1.07
CA LEU A 16 2.76 17.05 -0.21
C LEU A 16 3.46 16.88 1.14
N LEU A 17 4.71 17.32 1.33
CA LEU A 17 5.29 17.48 2.67
C LEU A 17 4.47 18.40 3.58
N ARG A 18 3.72 19.32 2.97
CA ARG A 18 2.76 20.20 3.67
C ARG A 18 1.42 19.51 3.94
N ASN A 19 1.16 18.37 3.32
CA ASN A 19 -0.10 17.65 3.40
C ASN A 19 0.01 16.47 4.38
N ARG A 20 -0.81 16.48 5.43
CA ARG A 20 -0.71 15.50 6.54
C ARG A 20 -0.96 14.04 6.11
N GLU A 21 -1.56 13.84 4.94
CA GLU A 21 -1.95 12.51 4.45
C GLU A 21 -0.76 11.62 4.03
N ILE A 22 0.38 12.19 3.64
CA ILE A 22 1.62 11.40 3.41
C ILE A 22 2.03 10.68 4.69
N PHE A 23 2.02 11.39 5.81
CA PHE A 23 2.39 10.82 7.09
C PHE A 23 1.41 9.70 7.49
N GLY A 24 0.14 9.81 7.09
CA GLY A 24 -0.86 8.75 7.24
C GLY A 24 -0.43 7.46 6.55
N VAL A 25 -0.24 7.48 5.23
CA VAL A 25 0.17 6.27 4.48
C VAL A 25 1.50 5.72 4.94
N LEU A 26 2.46 6.59 5.30
CA LEU A 26 3.83 6.18 5.61
C LEU A 26 3.98 5.62 7.04
N ILE A 27 3.32 6.24 8.03
CA ILE A 27 3.52 5.91 9.44
C ILE A 27 2.46 4.96 9.97
N VAL A 28 1.19 5.05 9.53
CA VAL A 28 0.11 4.24 10.10
C VAL A 28 0.36 2.73 9.99
N PRO A 29 0.81 2.17 8.85
CA PRO A 29 1.12 0.73 8.76
C PRO A 29 2.22 0.29 9.74
N MET A 30 3.25 1.12 9.92
CA MET A 30 4.33 0.87 10.88
C MET A 30 3.82 0.90 12.33
N VAL A 31 3.01 1.90 12.69
CA VAL A 31 2.41 2.02 14.03
C VAL A 31 1.49 0.84 14.32
N LEU A 32 0.70 0.38 13.35
CA LEU A 32 -0.16 -0.79 13.52
C LEU A 32 0.63 -2.05 13.86
N VAL A 33 1.79 -2.27 13.22
CA VAL A 33 2.65 -3.41 13.53
C VAL A 33 3.15 -3.34 14.97
N PHE A 34 3.63 -2.17 15.42
CA PHE A 34 4.07 -2.00 16.80
C PHE A 34 2.93 -2.10 17.82
N ALA A 35 1.73 -1.60 17.48
CA ALA A 35 0.57 -1.72 18.33
C ALA A 35 0.16 -3.19 18.53
N ILE A 36 0.22 -4.01 17.48
CA ILE A 36 -0.02 -5.44 17.56
C ILE A 36 1.06 -6.14 18.38
N ALA A 37 2.33 -5.79 18.17
CA ALA A 37 3.42 -6.31 18.99
C ALA A 37 3.24 -5.96 20.48
N GLY A 38 2.85 -4.71 20.79
CA GLY A 38 2.53 -4.27 22.14
C GLY A 38 1.32 -4.99 22.75
N TYR A 39 0.30 -5.27 21.94
CA TYR A 39 -0.85 -6.07 22.36
C TYR A 39 -0.44 -7.51 22.72
N ILE A 40 0.45 -8.15 21.94
CA ILE A 40 0.98 -9.49 22.27
C ILE A 40 1.75 -9.45 23.60
N ILE A 41 2.56 -8.41 23.82
CA ILE A 41 3.28 -8.23 25.10
C ILE A 41 2.29 -8.08 26.26
N TYR A 42 1.24 -7.28 26.09
CA TYR A 42 0.19 -7.10 27.09
C TYR A 42 -0.53 -8.42 27.40
N ASP A 43 -0.91 -9.18 26.37
CA ASP A 43 -1.60 -10.47 26.50
C ASP A 43 -0.77 -11.50 27.26
N VAL A 44 0.55 -11.55 27.02
CA VAL A 44 1.48 -12.43 27.76
C VAL A 44 1.58 -12.06 29.24
N ILE A 45 1.52 -10.77 29.58
CA ILE A 45 1.57 -10.29 30.97
C ILE A 45 0.25 -10.61 31.68
N ASP A 46 -0.89 -10.36 31.04
CA ASP A 46 -2.22 -10.53 31.61
C ASP A 46 -2.57 -12.01 31.83
N SER A 47 -2.22 -12.88 30.88
CA SER A 47 -2.44 -14.33 30.97
C SER A 47 -1.52 -15.05 31.96
N GLY A 48 -0.56 -14.35 32.58
CA GLY A 48 0.36 -14.90 33.57
C GLY A 48 1.47 -15.78 32.98
N GLY A 49 1.65 -15.78 31.66
CA GLY A 49 2.73 -16.51 31.00
C GLY A 49 2.49 -16.72 29.50
N ALA A 50 3.57 -16.89 28.75
CA ALA A 50 3.52 -17.20 27.32
C ALA A 50 3.28 -18.70 27.09
N VAL A 51 2.31 -19.04 26.24
CA VAL A 51 2.12 -20.41 25.73
C VAL A 51 2.85 -20.54 24.39
N ALA A 52 3.57 -21.64 24.19
CA ALA A 52 4.20 -21.93 22.91
C ALA A 52 3.13 -22.11 21.82
N VAL A 53 3.26 -21.36 20.73
CA VAL A 53 2.32 -21.39 19.60
C VAL A 53 3.02 -21.97 18.36
N PRO A 54 2.34 -22.77 17.51
CA PRO A 54 2.88 -23.18 16.22
C PRO A 54 3.23 -21.95 15.36
N ASN A 55 4.46 -21.87 14.85
CA ASN A 55 5.00 -20.74 14.08
C ASN A 55 4.47 -19.34 14.53
N PRO A 56 5.06 -18.71 15.55
CA PRO A 56 4.56 -17.46 16.12
C PRO A 56 4.66 -16.27 15.16
N TRP A 57 5.61 -16.28 14.21
CA TRP A 57 5.70 -15.27 13.15
C TRP A 57 4.42 -15.20 12.32
N LYS A 58 3.80 -16.36 12.08
CA LYS A 58 2.57 -16.50 11.31
C LYS A 58 1.33 -16.28 12.15
N LEU A 59 1.20 -16.96 13.30
CA LEU A 59 -0.05 -16.97 14.07
C LEU A 59 -0.21 -15.76 14.99
N LEU A 60 0.87 -15.31 15.65
CA LEU A 60 0.82 -14.21 16.61
C LEU A 60 1.04 -12.86 15.95
N LEU A 61 1.95 -12.77 14.97
CA LEU A 61 2.29 -11.48 14.35
C LEU A 61 1.65 -11.33 12.96
N GLY A 62 1.96 -12.25 12.06
CA GLY A 62 1.51 -12.26 10.66
C GLY A 62 0.01 -12.13 10.50
N ARG A 63 -0.76 -13.04 11.11
CA ARG A 63 -2.22 -13.09 10.99
C ARG A 63 -2.87 -11.73 11.31
N TYR A 64 -2.56 -11.15 12.46
CA TYR A 64 -3.17 -9.89 12.89
C TYR A 64 -2.68 -8.72 12.05
N VAL A 65 -1.37 -8.60 11.80
CA VAL A 65 -0.83 -7.50 10.98
C VAL A 65 -1.45 -7.50 9.58
N PHE A 66 -1.46 -8.65 8.91
CA PHE A 66 -1.98 -8.72 7.55
C PHE A 66 -3.50 -8.57 7.50
N GLN A 67 -4.24 -8.96 8.55
CA GLN A 67 -5.68 -8.70 8.63
C GLN A 67 -5.99 -7.20 8.72
N PHE A 68 -5.19 -6.43 9.47
CA PHE A 68 -5.29 -4.97 9.47
C PHE A 68 -4.83 -4.36 8.15
N PHE A 69 -3.74 -4.86 7.55
CA PHE A 69 -3.25 -4.37 6.27
C PHE A 69 -4.24 -4.61 5.14
N TYR A 70 -4.90 -5.76 5.12
CA TYR A 70 -5.94 -6.09 4.16
C TYR A 70 -7.02 -5.00 4.11
N LEU A 71 -7.52 -4.57 5.28
CA LEU A 71 -8.62 -3.62 5.36
C LEU A 71 -8.15 -2.16 5.23
N LEU A 72 -7.15 -1.76 6.00
CA LEU A 72 -6.79 -0.35 6.17
C LEU A 72 -5.84 0.15 5.08
N TYR A 73 -4.91 -0.69 4.63
CA TYR A 73 -3.83 -0.22 3.75
C TYR A 73 -4.36 0.27 2.40
N PRO A 74 -5.23 -0.46 1.68
CA PRO A 74 -5.78 0.02 0.41
C PRO A 74 -6.62 1.30 0.56
N ILE A 75 -7.29 1.50 1.70
CA ILE A 75 -8.04 2.73 2.00
C ILE A 75 -7.07 3.90 2.19
N LEU A 76 -6.00 3.70 2.96
CA LEU A 76 -4.94 4.70 3.13
C LEU A 76 -4.31 5.07 1.78
N VAL A 77 -4.05 4.08 0.92
CA VAL A 77 -3.56 4.33 -0.45
C VAL A 77 -4.55 5.18 -1.25
N ALA A 78 -5.85 4.86 -1.22
CA ALA A 78 -6.87 5.63 -1.93
C ALA A 78 -6.93 7.09 -1.45
N LEU A 79 -6.89 7.31 -0.13
CA LEU A 79 -6.84 8.64 0.48
C LEU A 79 -5.62 9.43 0.00
N PHE A 80 -4.43 8.85 0.13
CA PHE A 80 -3.18 9.49 -0.27
C PHE A 80 -3.13 9.82 -1.75
N VAL A 81 -3.54 8.90 -2.62
CA VAL A 81 -3.57 9.13 -4.06
C VAL A 81 -4.55 10.24 -4.41
N TYR A 82 -5.72 10.27 -3.78
CA TYR A 82 -6.63 11.40 -3.95
C TYR A 82 -6.00 12.71 -3.50
N ALA A 83 -5.37 12.77 -2.34
CA ALA A 83 -4.72 13.98 -1.85
C ALA A 83 -3.61 14.48 -2.78
N CYS A 84 -2.91 13.58 -3.48
CA CYS A 84 -1.95 13.94 -4.52
C CYS A 84 -2.60 14.65 -5.72
N CYS A 85 -3.85 14.30 -6.05
CA CYS A 85 -4.64 14.95 -7.11
C CYS A 85 -5.37 16.21 -6.61
N ASP A 86 -5.85 16.20 -5.37
CA ASP A 86 -6.66 17.27 -4.78
C ASP A 86 -5.90 18.59 -4.68
N VAL A 87 -4.59 18.55 -4.43
CA VAL A 87 -3.71 19.74 -4.45
C VAL A 87 -3.75 20.47 -5.81
N GLU A 88 -4.00 19.74 -6.90
CA GLU A 88 -4.11 20.30 -8.25
C GLU A 88 -5.53 20.77 -8.57
N TYR A 89 -6.54 20.15 -7.98
CA TYR A 89 -7.94 20.58 -8.13
C TYR A 89 -8.28 21.80 -7.29
N LYS A 90 -7.67 21.92 -6.11
CA LYS A 90 -7.80 23.10 -5.26
C LYS A 90 -7.36 24.36 -6.02
N ASN A 91 -8.21 25.39 -5.94
CA ASN A 91 -8.01 26.70 -6.57
C ASN A 91 -7.80 26.66 -8.10
N ASN A 92 -8.27 25.62 -8.79
CA ASN A 92 -8.03 25.42 -10.23
C ASN A 92 -6.53 25.44 -10.62
N ASN A 93 -5.64 25.01 -9.71
CA ASN A 93 -4.20 24.97 -9.94
C ASN A 93 -3.81 24.14 -11.17
N TYR A 94 -4.63 23.18 -11.59
CA TYR A 94 -4.44 22.44 -12.84
C TYR A 94 -4.30 23.36 -14.07
N LYS A 95 -4.99 24.50 -14.12
CA LYS A 95 -4.86 25.46 -15.23
C LYS A 95 -3.47 26.11 -15.25
N ILE A 96 -2.99 26.53 -14.08
CA ILE A 96 -1.64 27.09 -13.91
C ILE A 96 -0.57 26.04 -14.19
N LEU A 97 -0.81 24.79 -13.80
CA LEU A 97 0.10 23.67 -14.06
C LEU A 97 0.31 23.44 -15.56
N PHE A 98 -0.74 23.60 -16.37
CA PHE A 98 -0.66 23.42 -17.83
C PHE A 98 -0.09 24.62 -18.59
N THR A 99 0.08 25.79 -17.96
CA THR A 99 0.77 26.93 -18.58
C THR A 99 2.28 26.92 -18.35
N LEU A 100 2.77 26.05 -17.47
CA LEU A 100 4.21 25.88 -17.25
C LEU A 100 4.89 25.32 -18.51
N PRO A 101 6.14 25.73 -18.83
CA PRO A 101 6.90 25.22 -19.96
C PRO A 101 7.49 23.83 -19.66
N ILE A 102 6.69 22.94 -19.09
CA ILE A 102 7.05 21.56 -18.72
C ILE A 102 6.12 20.62 -19.50
N SER A 103 6.66 19.52 -20.03
CA SER A 103 5.84 18.56 -20.76
C SER A 103 4.81 17.90 -19.84
N LYS A 104 3.58 17.71 -20.34
CA LYS A 104 2.50 17.04 -19.60
C LYS A 104 2.89 15.63 -19.16
N SER A 105 3.71 14.94 -19.96
CA SER A 105 4.26 13.63 -19.61
C SER A 105 5.18 13.69 -18.39
N ASN A 106 6.11 14.65 -18.33
CA ASN A 106 7.01 14.76 -17.19
C ASN A 106 6.25 15.05 -15.89
N ILE A 107 5.20 15.87 -15.95
CA ILE A 107 4.35 16.17 -14.79
C ILE A 107 3.64 14.90 -14.30
N PHE A 108 2.99 14.16 -15.20
CA PHE A 108 2.28 12.93 -14.86
C PHE A 108 3.22 11.85 -14.31
N PHE A 109 4.32 11.55 -15.01
CA PHE A 109 5.26 10.51 -14.58
C PHE A 109 5.94 10.87 -13.27
N SER A 110 6.24 12.15 -13.03
CA SER A 110 6.76 12.60 -11.72
C SER A 110 5.78 12.28 -10.59
N LYS A 111 4.48 12.53 -10.79
CA LYS A 111 3.44 12.20 -9.81
C LYS A 111 3.29 10.70 -9.61
N ALA A 112 3.22 9.91 -10.68
CA ALA A 112 3.10 8.46 -10.59
C ALA A 112 4.30 7.83 -9.88
N VAL A 113 5.53 8.23 -10.23
CA VAL A 113 6.77 7.78 -9.56
C VAL A 113 6.78 8.20 -8.10
N PHE A 114 6.35 9.42 -7.77
CA PHE A 114 6.25 9.88 -6.39
C PHE A 114 5.30 9.01 -5.55
N ILE A 115 4.12 8.69 -6.08
CA ILE A 115 3.15 7.80 -5.42
C ILE A 115 3.77 6.42 -5.18
N LEU A 116 4.38 5.83 -6.21
CA LEU A 116 4.99 4.50 -6.12
C LEU A 116 6.17 4.46 -5.14
N LEU A 117 7.04 5.48 -5.14
CA LEU A 117 8.15 5.57 -4.19
C LEU A 117 7.65 5.75 -2.75
N THR A 118 6.62 6.56 -2.53
CA THR A 118 6.02 6.74 -1.20
C THR A 118 5.45 5.42 -0.67
N LEU A 119 4.78 4.65 -1.52
CA LEU A 119 4.28 3.32 -1.17
C LEU A 119 5.43 2.34 -0.91
N LEU A 120 6.48 2.37 -1.72
CA LEU A 120 7.66 1.54 -1.49
C LEU A 120 8.27 1.81 -0.10
N PHE A 121 8.48 3.08 0.25
CA PHE A 121 9.00 3.44 1.59
C PHE A 121 8.04 3.04 2.72
N SER A 122 6.73 3.25 2.54
CA SER A 122 5.75 2.84 3.54
C SER A 122 5.80 1.32 3.81
N ILE A 123 5.89 0.52 2.76
CA ILE A 123 5.99 -0.95 2.89
C ILE A 123 7.33 -1.36 3.47
N LEU A 124 8.43 -0.71 3.11
CA LEU A 124 9.75 -0.95 3.70
C LEU A 124 9.75 -0.65 5.21
N PHE A 125 9.11 0.44 5.65
CA PHE A 125 8.97 0.76 7.07
C PHE A 125 8.09 -0.25 7.80
N ALA A 126 6.97 -0.66 7.20
CA ALA A 126 6.13 -1.72 7.74
C ALA A 126 6.86 -3.07 7.83
N TYR A 127 7.67 -3.42 6.81
CA TYR A 127 8.50 -4.61 6.77
C TYR A 127 9.57 -4.60 7.86
N ALA A 128 10.30 -3.47 7.99
CA ALA A 128 11.29 -3.29 9.03
C ALA A 128 10.67 -3.38 10.42
N ALA A 129 9.53 -2.73 10.65
CA ALA A 129 8.79 -2.83 11.91
C ALA A 129 8.36 -4.26 12.22
N PHE A 130 7.90 -5.01 11.22
CA PHE A 130 7.50 -6.41 11.38
C PHE A 130 8.66 -7.29 11.86
N LEU A 131 9.82 -7.15 11.22
CA LEU A 131 11.04 -7.85 11.62
C LEU A 131 11.51 -7.43 13.01
N ILE A 132 11.58 -6.13 13.28
CA ILE A 132 11.99 -5.58 14.58
C ILE A 132 11.06 -6.12 15.68
N SER A 133 9.75 -6.07 15.47
CA SER A 133 8.78 -6.61 16.43
C SER A 133 8.98 -8.10 16.67
N GLY A 134 9.11 -8.92 15.62
CA GLY A 134 9.31 -10.36 15.80
C GLY A 134 10.62 -10.71 16.51
N TYR A 135 11.73 -10.02 16.18
CA TYR A 135 12.99 -10.21 16.88
C TYR A 135 12.96 -9.71 18.33
N LEU A 136 12.30 -8.58 18.60
CA LEU A 136 12.11 -8.08 19.97
C LEU A 136 11.29 -9.07 20.81
N LEU A 137 10.20 -9.61 20.26
CA LEU A 137 9.39 -10.63 20.94
C LEU A 137 10.20 -11.90 21.19
N SER A 138 11.07 -12.30 20.25
CA SER A 138 11.98 -13.44 20.42
C SER A 138 12.97 -13.25 21.56
N LEU A 139 13.45 -12.02 21.79
CA LEU A 139 14.41 -11.70 22.84
C LEU A 139 13.74 -11.57 24.22
N ILE A 140 12.59 -10.91 24.28
CA ILE A 140 11.88 -10.61 25.54
C ILE A 140 11.14 -11.86 26.04
N TYR A 141 10.51 -12.61 25.13
CA TYR A 141 9.73 -13.81 25.46
C TYR A 141 10.18 -15.02 24.60
N PRO A 142 11.34 -15.62 24.89
CA PRO A 142 11.84 -16.78 24.14
C PRO A 142 10.87 -17.97 24.14
N VAL A 143 10.01 -18.07 25.17
CA VAL A 143 8.98 -19.11 25.31
C VAL A 143 7.98 -19.10 24.14
N LEU A 144 7.76 -17.96 23.47
CA LEU A 144 6.91 -17.86 22.29
C LEU A 144 7.48 -18.62 21.08
N GLY A 145 8.80 -18.86 21.05
CA GLY A 145 9.44 -19.71 20.04
C GLY A 145 9.76 -19.03 18.71
N PHE A 146 9.83 -17.70 18.63
CA PHE A 146 10.16 -16.96 17.39
C PHE A 146 11.53 -17.37 16.81
N GLN A 147 12.49 -17.68 17.67
CA GLN A 147 13.83 -18.12 17.30
C GLN A 147 13.88 -19.53 16.68
N ASN A 148 12.83 -20.34 16.85
CA ASN A 148 12.80 -21.72 16.36
C ASN A 148 12.39 -21.83 14.88
N TYR A 149 12.00 -20.73 14.25
CA TYR A 149 11.48 -20.70 12.88
C TYR A 149 12.24 -19.68 12.02
N ASP A 150 12.70 -20.10 10.84
CA ASP A 150 13.19 -19.18 9.82
C ASP A 150 12.03 -18.76 8.90
N PHE A 151 11.51 -17.55 9.13
CA PHE A 151 10.38 -17.03 8.39
C PHE A 151 10.78 -15.89 7.42
N ARG A 152 12.07 -15.62 7.25
CA ARG A 152 12.57 -14.43 6.55
C ARG A 152 12.16 -14.38 5.08
N VAL A 153 12.27 -15.54 4.40
CA VAL A 153 11.94 -15.68 2.97
C VAL A 153 10.45 -15.45 2.75
N VAL A 154 9.60 -16.12 3.55
CA VAL A 154 8.14 -15.97 3.48
C VAL A 154 7.71 -14.53 3.73
N ILE A 155 8.27 -13.87 4.76
CA ILE A 155 7.96 -12.46 5.05
C ILE A 155 8.37 -11.59 3.87
N PHE A 156 9.58 -11.77 3.32
CA PHE A 156 10.05 -10.99 2.17
C PHE A 156 9.10 -11.11 0.97
N TYR A 157 8.74 -12.33 0.56
CA TYR A 157 7.81 -12.54 -0.55
C TYR A 157 6.42 -12.00 -0.25
N THR A 158 5.92 -12.14 0.98
CA THR A 158 4.60 -11.62 1.36
C THR A 158 4.54 -10.10 1.26
N PHE A 159 5.56 -9.38 1.75
CA PHE A 159 5.63 -7.93 1.64
C PHE A 159 5.87 -7.47 0.20
N LEU A 160 6.61 -8.23 -0.60
CA LEU A 160 6.81 -7.95 -2.02
C LEU A 160 5.51 -8.11 -2.81
N LYS A 161 4.75 -9.18 -2.59
CA LYS A 161 3.41 -9.37 -3.17
C LYS A 161 2.43 -8.27 -2.74
N LEU A 162 2.51 -7.84 -1.48
CA LEU A 162 1.73 -6.71 -0.97
C LEU A 162 2.09 -5.40 -1.70
N PHE A 163 3.38 -5.14 -1.96
CA PHE A 163 3.82 -3.98 -2.75
C PHE A 163 3.26 -4.01 -4.17
N ILE A 164 3.36 -5.14 -4.86
CA ILE A 164 2.81 -5.31 -6.21
C ILE A 164 1.30 -5.03 -6.19
N THR A 165 0.58 -5.60 -5.23
CA THR A 165 -0.87 -5.39 -5.07
C THR A 165 -1.23 -3.92 -4.83
N LEU A 166 -0.60 -3.28 -3.84
CA LEU A 166 -0.89 -1.89 -3.49
C LEU A 166 -0.50 -0.92 -4.60
N SER A 167 0.55 -1.22 -5.37
CA SER A 167 0.97 -0.43 -6.53
C SER A 167 -0.09 -0.46 -7.65
N ALA A 168 -0.70 -1.63 -7.92
CA ALA A 168 -1.80 -1.75 -8.88
C ALA A 168 -3.04 -0.97 -8.40
N ILE A 169 -3.40 -1.12 -7.11
CA ILE A 169 -4.50 -0.38 -6.48
C ILE A 169 -4.25 1.14 -6.57
N ALA A 170 -3.02 1.61 -6.34
CA ALA A 170 -2.67 3.02 -6.42
C ALA A 170 -2.88 3.60 -7.83
N MET A 171 -2.52 2.85 -8.89
CA MET A 171 -2.75 3.30 -10.26
C MET A 171 -4.23 3.31 -10.63
N ILE A 172 -5.03 2.37 -10.12
CA ILE A 172 -6.50 2.40 -10.26
C ILE A 172 -7.07 3.64 -9.57
N GLN A 173 -6.64 3.91 -8.33
CA GLN A 173 -7.07 5.07 -7.56
C GLN A 173 -6.64 6.39 -8.19
N LEU A 174 -5.48 6.41 -8.87
CA LEU A 174 -5.02 7.55 -9.64
C LEU A 174 -5.95 7.81 -10.82
N ALA A 175 -6.33 6.78 -11.58
CA ALA A 175 -7.27 6.90 -12.69
C ALA A 175 -8.64 7.41 -12.20
N LEU A 176 -9.15 6.88 -11.08
CA LEU A 176 -10.42 7.33 -10.49
C LEU A 176 -10.35 8.78 -10.01
N SER A 177 -9.26 9.16 -9.33
CA SER A 177 -9.03 10.53 -8.87
C SER A 177 -8.80 11.51 -10.02
N LEU A 178 -8.31 11.02 -11.17
CA LEU A 178 -8.25 11.79 -12.41
C LEU A 178 -9.59 11.86 -13.13
N LEU A 179 -10.52 10.93 -12.92
CA LEU A 179 -11.85 10.98 -13.52
C LEU A 179 -12.79 11.89 -12.73
N PHE A 180 -12.83 11.72 -11.41
CA PHE A 180 -13.74 12.41 -10.51
C PHE A 180 -13.03 13.55 -9.78
N ARG A 181 -13.68 14.72 -9.67
CA ARG A 181 -13.19 15.85 -8.84
C ARG A 181 -13.51 15.69 -7.36
N SER A 182 -14.40 14.77 -7.00
CA SER A 182 -14.83 14.56 -5.62
C SER A 182 -14.11 13.35 -5.02
N PHE A 183 -13.65 13.53 -3.78
CA PHE A 183 -13.06 12.52 -2.90
C PHE A 183 -13.94 11.29 -2.67
N ILE A 184 -15.27 11.49 -2.69
CA ILE A 184 -16.23 10.45 -2.31
C ILE A 184 -16.16 9.25 -3.28
N TYR A 185 -15.99 9.50 -4.58
CA TYR A 185 -16.05 8.43 -5.58
C TYR A 185 -14.83 7.49 -5.54
N PRO A 186 -13.56 7.98 -5.58
CA PRO A 186 -12.41 7.09 -5.54
C PRO A 186 -12.38 6.19 -4.29
N ILE A 187 -12.74 6.75 -3.13
CA ILE A 187 -12.76 6.02 -1.86
C ILE A 187 -13.93 5.08 -1.76
N GLY A 188 -15.13 5.52 -2.14
CA GLY A 188 -16.31 4.66 -2.18
C GLY A 188 -16.09 3.44 -3.06
N VAL A 189 -15.49 3.63 -4.24
CA VAL A 189 -15.11 2.51 -5.13
C VAL A 189 -14.04 1.64 -4.49
N GLY A 190 -13.03 2.22 -3.83
CA GLY A 190 -12.00 1.46 -3.13
C GLY A 190 -12.58 0.56 -2.04
N MET A 191 -13.44 1.10 -1.17
CA MET A 191 -14.11 0.36 -0.10
C MET A 191 -15.04 -0.72 -0.65
N PHE A 192 -15.83 -0.39 -1.67
CA PHE A 192 -16.69 -1.37 -2.34
C PHE A 192 -15.88 -2.53 -2.90
N MET A 193 -14.77 -2.24 -3.59
CA MET A 193 -13.91 -3.27 -4.17
C MET A 193 -13.22 -4.14 -3.11
N LEU A 194 -12.89 -3.59 -1.93
CA LEU A 194 -12.39 -4.39 -0.81
C LEU A 194 -13.42 -5.39 -0.32
N VAL A 195 -14.66 -4.96 -0.04
CA VAL A 195 -15.72 -5.87 0.41
C VAL A 195 -16.04 -6.91 -0.66
N PHE A 196 -16.15 -6.46 -1.91
CA PHE A 196 -16.39 -7.33 -3.06
C PHE A 196 -15.29 -8.37 -3.24
N SER A 197 -14.03 -8.01 -2.96
CA SER A 197 -12.89 -8.92 -3.10
C SER A 197 -13.01 -10.15 -2.21
N VAL A 198 -13.57 -10.02 -1.01
CA VAL A 198 -13.77 -11.16 -0.08
C VAL A 198 -14.87 -12.09 -0.59
N LEU A 199 -15.97 -11.52 -1.10
CA LEU A 199 -17.09 -12.30 -1.63
C LEU A 199 -16.68 -13.15 -2.84
N VAL A 200 -15.72 -12.64 -3.62
CA VAL A 200 -15.28 -13.24 -4.86
C VAL A 200 -13.98 -14.03 -4.70
N ALA A 201 -13.29 -13.95 -3.56
CA ALA A 201 -11.94 -14.51 -3.36
C ALA A 201 -11.81 -15.98 -3.79
N GLN A 202 -12.85 -16.80 -3.58
CA GLN A 202 -12.86 -18.23 -3.93
C GLN A 202 -13.21 -18.53 -5.40
N LYS A 203 -13.59 -17.52 -6.20
CA LYS A 203 -13.94 -17.69 -7.61
C LYS A 203 -12.68 -17.67 -8.47
N SER A 204 -12.69 -18.41 -9.59
CA SER A 204 -11.55 -18.52 -10.50
C SER A 204 -11.11 -17.22 -11.16
N PHE A 205 -11.99 -16.21 -11.23
CA PHE A 205 -11.68 -14.91 -11.81
C PHE A 205 -11.20 -13.88 -10.78
N SER A 206 -11.11 -14.24 -9.49
CA SER A 206 -10.68 -13.34 -8.42
C SER A 206 -9.27 -12.78 -8.68
N ASP A 207 -8.41 -13.60 -9.29
CA ASP A 207 -7.07 -13.24 -9.73
C ASP A 207 -7.02 -11.98 -10.61
N PHE A 208 -8.10 -11.62 -11.33
CA PHE A 208 -8.14 -10.43 -12.18
C PHE A 208 -8.58 -9.15 -11.46
N ILE A 209 -8.88 -9.22 -10.15
CA ILE A 209 -9.32 -8.08 -9.34
C ILE A 209 -8.21 -7.72 -8.36
N PRO A 210 -7.51 -6.58 -8.51
CA PRO A 210 -6.33 -6.30 -7.69
C PRO A 210 -6.58 -6.20 -6.19
N TYR A 211 -7.79 -5.76 -5.82
CA TYR A 211 -8.19 -5.68 -4.41
C TYR A 211 -8.23 -7.06 -3.72
N THR A 212 -8.40 -8.16 -4.48
CA THR A 212 -8.29 -9.51 -3.93
C THR A 212 -6.88 -9.85 -3.49
N GLY A 213 -5.85 -9.19 -4.06
CA GLY A 213 -4.47 -9.35 -3.60
C GLY A 213 -4.25 -8.87 -2.18
N ALA A 214 -5.01 -7.88 -1.72
CA ALA A 214 -4.92 -7.39 -0.34
C ALA A 214 -5.44 -8.46 0.63
N TYR A 215 -6.52 -9.15 0.27
CA TYR A 215 -7.02 -10.30 1.03
C TYR A 215 -6.05 -11.49 0.95
N ASN A 216 -5.53 -11.75 -0.26
CA ASN A 216 -4.59 -12.84 -0.49
C ASN A 216 -3.26 -12.65 0.26
N ALA A 217 -2.89 -11.42 0.65
CA ALA A 217 -1.74 -11.18 1.52
C ALA A 217 -1.87 -11.87 2.89
N VAL A 218 -3.08 -11.94 3.45
CA VAL A 218 -3.38 -12.72 4.66
C VAL A 218 -3.21 -14.21 4.40
N MET A 219 -3.68 -14.69 3.24
CA MET A 219 -3.54 -16.09 2.88
C MET A 219 -2.09 -16.48 2.60
N ASN A 220 -1.30 -15.59 2.00
CA ASN A 220 0.13 -15.80 1.74
C ASN A 220 0.92 -15.99 3.05
N ILE A 221 0.66 -15.17 4.08
CA ILE A 221 1.35 -15.32 5.37
C ILE A 221 0.90 -16.60 6.11
N LEU A 222 -0.38 -16.97 6.00
CA LEU A 222 -0.93 -18.17 6.66
C LEU A 222 -0.58 -19.47 5.93
N SER A 223 -0.42 -19.46 4.62
CA SER A 223 -0.01 -20.64 3.83
C SER A 223 1.50 -20.74 3.66
N GLU A 224 2.26 -19.75 4.15
CA GLU A 224 3.72 -19.68 4.05
C GLU A 224 4.19 -19.67 2.58
N ASN A 225 3.42 -18.99 1.72
CA ASN A 225 3.61 -19.03 0.27
C ASN A 225 4.72 -18.06 -0.19
N ASP A 226 5.85 -18.64 -0.59
CA ASP A 226 7.04 -17.97 -1.13
C ASP A 226 7.08 -17.87 -2.66
N SER A 227 6.11 -18.44 -3.37
CA SER A 227 6.06 -18.48 -4.84
C SER A 227 5.09 -17.46 -5.43
N PHE A 228 5.40 -16.89 -6.59
CA PHE A 228 4.46 -16.01 -7.29
C PHE A 228 3.27 -16.77 -7.86
N ALA A 229 2.08 -16.24 -7.64
CA ALA A 229 0.83 -16.78 -8.16
C ALA A 229 0.32 -15.97 -9.36
N ARG A 230 -0.71 -16.50 -10.04
CA ARG A 230 -1.38 -15.83 -11.17
C ARG A 230 -1.84 -14.41 -10.83
N LEU A 231 -2.34 -14.22 -9.60
CA LEU A 231 -2.75 -12.93 -9.05
C LEU A 231 -1.61 -11.89 -8.99
N ASP A 232 -0.37 -12.32 -8.74
CA ASP A 232 0.75 -11.38 -8.66
C ASP A 232 1.11 -10.85 -10.07
N TYR A 233 1.09 -11.74 -11.07
CA TYR A 233 1.31 -11.38 -12.46
C TYR A 233 0.18 -10.52 -13.03
N SER A 234 -1.08 -10.81 -12.67
CA SER A 234 -2.21 -9.99 -13.08
C SER A 234 -2.13 -8.59 -12.47
N ASN A 235 -1.69 -8.45 -11.21
CA ASN A 235 -1.49 -7.16 -10.57
C ASN A 235 -0.39 -6.33 -11.24
N LEU A 236 0.73 -6.94 -11.63
CA LEU A 236 1.77 -6.27 -12.42
C LEU A 236 1.23 -5.74 -13.76
N LEU A 237 0.44 -6.57 -14.45
CA LEU A 237 -0.19 -6.19 -15.71
C LEU A 237 -1.18 -5.04 -15.49
N MET A 238 -1.99 -5.11 -14.43
CA MET A 238 -2.99 -4.10 -14.08
C MET A 238 -2.34 -2.76 -13.69
N LEU A 239 -1.19 -2.79 -13.02
CA LEU A 239 -0.39 -1.59 -12.76
C LEU A 239 -0.04 -0.87 -14.06
N VAL A 240 0.46 -1.60 -15.06
CA VAL A 240 0.88 -1.01 -16.34
C VAL A 240 -0.34 -0.46 -17.10
N ILE A 241 -1.43 -1.23 -17.17
CA ILE A 241 -2.67 -0.81 -17.83
C ILE A 241 -3.22 0.48 -17.20
N PHE A 242 -3.39 0.51 -15.88
CA PHE A 242 -3.99 1.67 -15.22
C PHE A 242 -3.06 2.88 -15.19
N LEU A 243 -1.75 2.68 -15.24
CA LEU A 243 -0.80 3.78 -15.45
C LEU A 243 -0.98 4.42 -16.84
N LEU A 244 -1.16 3.61 -17.89
CA LEU A 244 -1.45 4.10 -19.25
C LEU A 244 -2.82 4.79 -19.36
N ILE A 245 -3.86 4.22 -18.74
CA ILE A 245 -5.19 4.83 -18.67
C ILE A 245 -5.12 6.17 -17.94
N SER A 246 -4.44 6.23 -16.80
CA SER A 246 -4.25 7.45 -16.02
C SER A 246 -3.52 8.52 -16.83
N PHE A 247 -2.49 8.14 -17.58
CA PHE A 247 -1.77 9.04 -18.47
C PHE A 247 -2.68 9.60 -19.58
N TYR A 248 -3.49 8.76 -20.22
CA TYR A 248 -4.44 9.18 -21.24
C TYR A 248 -5.47 10.16 -20.69
N LEU A 249 -6.05 9.86 -19.52
CA LEU A 249 -7.00 10.74 -18.83
C LEU A 249 -6.37 12.10 -18.47
N PHE A 250 -5.13 12.09 -17.98
CA PHE A 250 -4.39 13.31 -17.65
C PHE A 250 -4.16 14.19 -18.88
N LYS A 251 -3.77 13.60 -20.02
CA LYS A 251 -3.53 14.34 -21.27
C LYS A 251 -4.81 15.00 -21.79
N ARG A 252 -5.95 14.31 -21.71
CA ARG A 252 -7.26 14.82 -22.15
C ARG A 252 -7.73 16.01 -21.32
N LYS A 253 -7.47 16.02 -20.00
CA LYS A 253 -7.87 17.13 -19.11
C LYS A 253 -7.15 18.44 -19.40
N GLY A 254 -5.92 18.41 -19.93
CA GLY A 254 -5.16 19.62 -20.25
C GLY A 254 -5.48 20.26 -21.60
N GLN A 255 -6.61 19.92 -22.25
CA GLN A 255 -7.03 20.51 -23.53
C GLN A 255 -8.12 21.59 -23.40
N PHE A 256 -8.40 22.08 -22.18
CA PHE A 256 -9.39 23.13 -21.92
C PHE A 256 -8.75 24.35 -21.26
#